data_AF-A0A2R2IRY8-F1
#
_entry.id   AF-A0A2R2IRY8-F1
#
_cell.length_a   1.000
_cell.length_b   1.000
_cell.length_c   1.000
_cell.angle_alpha   90.00
_cell.angle_beta   90.00
_cell.angle_gamma   90.00
#
_symmetry.space_group_name_H-M   'P 1'
#
loop_
_entity.id
_entity.type
_entity.pdbx_description
1 polymer ?
#
loop_
_entity_poly.entity_id
_entity_poly.type
_entity_poly.pdbx_seq_one_letter_code
_entity_poly.pdbx_strand_id
1 'polypeptide(L)'
;MASPLTLLMPVAPDADLTALAATVKENQPLLHAALTKIGTVHFARTLLLDRAAPNLQPGIKPSKSYVLAVITEYDGSFDSYIQDFVKEVGPIFDALLRFIDGASGLIPVASHVAAFKAFIAANDASQHAPNNDMYQAYTATVQQILASLP
;
A
#
# COMPACT_ATOMS: atom_id res chain seq x y z
N MET A 1 9.54 -11.35 -12.73
CA MET A 1 9.34 -9.97 -13.21
C MET A 1 8.61 -9.21 -12.11
N ALA A 2 8.97 -7.95 -11.89
CA ALA A 2 8.31 -7.10 -10.92
C ALA A 2 6.92 -6.69 -11.41
N SER A 3 5.95 -6.69 -10.49
CA SER A 3 4.56 -6.30 -10.66
C SER A 3 4.30 -5.04 -9.82
N PRO A 4 3.70 -3.97 -10.39
CA PRO A 4 3.39 -2.77 -9.64
C PRO A 4 2.07 -2.89 -8.88
N LEU A 5 1.99 -2.22 -7.74
CA LEU A 5 0.76 -1.95 -7.00
C LEU A 5 0.81 -0.49 -6.50
N THR A 6 -0.12 0.33 -6.99
CA THR A 6 -0.32 1.70 -6.52
C THR A 6 -1.70 1.77 -5.87
N LEU A 7 -1.76 1.36 -4.61
CA LEU A 7 -2.99 1.33 -3.83
C LEU A 7 -3.35 2.74 -3.35
N LEU A 8 -4.46 3.29 -3.85
CA LEU A 8 -4.96 4.62 -3.49
C LEU A 8 -6.22 4.50 -2.64
N MET A 9 -6.11 4.76 -1.34
CA MET A 9 -7.22 4.61 -0.39
C MET A 9 -7.72 5.98 0.07
N PRO A 10 -8.99 6.35 -0.21
CA PRO A 10 -9.58 7.57 0.33
C PRO A 10 -9.57 7.56 1.86
N VAL A 11 -9.02 8.61 2.46
CA VAL A 11 -9.04 8.80 3.92
C VAL A 11 -10.42 9.32 4.31
N ALA A 12 -10.97 8.83 5.42
CA ALA A 12 -12.26 9.29 5.92
C ALA A 12 -12.23 10.81 6.19
N PRO A 13 -13.29 11.57 5.84
CA PRO A 13 -13.28 13.05 5.92
C PRO A 13 -12.94 13.63 7.30
N ASP A 14 -13.25 12.88 8.36
CA ASP A 14 -13.03 13.27 9.76
C ASP A 14 -11.93 12.43 10.45
N ALA A 15 -11.09 11.74 9.68
CA ALA A 15 -9.95 11.01 10.21
C ALA A 15 -8.93 11.96 10.85
N ASP A 16 -8.37 11.55 11.99
CA ASP A 16 -7.24 12.25 12.60
C ASP A 16 -5.95 11.95 11.81
N LEU A 17 -5.52 12.92 11.00
CA LEU A 17 -4.31 12.81 10.18
C LEU A 17 -3.03 12.74 11.01
N THR A 18 -3.01 13.29 12.22
CA THR A 18 -1.86 13.20 13.12
C THR A 18 -1.73 11.76 13.63
N ALA A 19 -2.84 11.16 14.04
CA ALA A 19 -2.89 9.76 14.45
C ALA A 19 -2.59 8.81 13.27
N LEU A 20 -3.06 9.12 12.06
CA LEU A 20 -2.70 8.36 10.86
C LEU A 20 -1.19 8.41 10.60
N ALA A 21 -0.59 9.60 10.61
CA ALA A 21 0.85 9.77 10.40
C ALA A 21 1.69 9.07 11.50
N ALA A 22 1.24 9.15 12.75
CA ALA A 22 1.85 8.41 13.86
C ALA A 22 1.75 6.89 13.65
N THR A 23 0.57 6.39 13.28
CA THR A 23 0.34 4.96 12.97
C THR A 23 1.27 4.48 11.87
N VAL A 24 1.42 5.25 10.78
CA VAL A 24 2.36 4.94 9.69
C VAL A 24 3.78 4.85 10.25
N LYS A 25 4.23 5.86 11.01
CA LYS A 25 5.59 5.92 11.56
C LYS A 25 5.89 4.76 12.51
N GLU A 26 4.99 4.47 13.44
CA GLU A 26 5.14 3.43 14.45
C GLU A 26 5.21 2.03 13.85
N ASN A 27 4.51 1.80 12.74
CA ASN A 27 4.51 0.50 12.06
C ASN A 27 5.68 0.32 11.08
N GLN A 28 6.50 1.34 10.79
CA GLN A 28 7.62 1.22 9.84
C GLN A 28 8.61 0.09 10.18
N PRO A 29 9.06 -0.10 11.45
CA PRO A 29 9.99 -1.18 11.77
C PRO A 29 9.37 -2.58 11.58
N LEU A 30 8.10 -2.75 11.95
CA LEU A 30 7.37 -4.01 11.76
C LEU A 30 7.15 -4.30 10.28
N LEU A 31 6.79 -3.29 9.50
CA LEU A 31 6.65 -3.41 8.05
C LEU A 31 7.99 -3.80 7.42
N HIS A 32 9.08 -3.13 7.78
CA HIS A 32 10.41 -3.45 7.26
C HIS A 32 10.81 -4.91 7.55
N ALA A 33 10.57 -5.38 8.76
CA ALA A 33 10.86 -6.77 9.14
C ALA A 33 9.99 -7.77 8.35
N ALA A 34 8.69 -7.50 8.20
CA ALA A 34 7.77 -8.33 7.43
C ALA A 34 8.16 -8.39 5.94
N LEU A 35 8.46 -7.26 5.32
CA LEU A 35 8.85 -7.18 3.90
C LEU A 35 10.19 -7.90 3.66
N THR A 36 11.15 -7.74 4.57
CA THR A 36 12.44 -8.46 4.52
C THR A 36 12.22 -9.97 4.58
N LYS A 37 11.30 -10.44 5.42
CA LYS A 37 10.96 -11.85 5.56
C LYS A 37 10.23 -12.40 4.33
N ILE A 38 9.32 -11.63 3.73
CA ILE A 38 8.62 -12.00 2.49
C ILE A 38 9.63 -12.13 1.34
N GLY A 39 10.61 -11.22 1.25
CA GLY A 39 11.76 -11.35 0.33
C GLY A 39 11.43 -11.21 -1.16
N THR A 40 10.21 -10.77 -1.50
CA THR A 40 9.75 -10.53 -2.88
C THR A 40 9.40 -9.08 -3.16
N VAL A 41 9.51 -8.19 -2.18
CA VAL A 41 9.19 -6.76 -2.33
C VAL A 41 10.44 -5.95 -2.65
N HIS A 42 10.47 -5.30 -3.81
CA HIS A 42 11.57 -4.43 -4.24
C HIS A 42 11.58 -3.12 -3.47
N PHE A 43 10.39 -2.57 -3.27
CA PHE A 43 10.17 -1.28 -2.65
C PHE A 43 8.74 -1.17 -2.12
N ALA A 44 8.56 -0.43 -1.03
CA ALA A 44 7.25 -0.04 -0.54
C ALA A 44 7.36 1.31 0.18
N ARG A 45 6.46 2.24 -0.12
CA ARG A 45 6.29 3.49 0.64
C ARG A 45 4.83 3.85 0.81
N THR A 46 4.56 4.60 1.86
CA THR A 46 3.29 5.29 2.08
C THR A 46 3.43 6.78 1.74
N LEU A 47 2.41 7.36 1.13
CA LEU A 47 2.36 8.79 0.83
C LEU A 47 0.95 9.33 1.07
N LEU A 48 0.82 10.49 1.71
CA LEU A 48 -0.45 11.18 1.83
C LEU A 48 -0.62 12.17 0.66
N LEU A 49 -1.72 12.06 -0.06
CA LEU A 49 -2.10 12.91 -1.18
C LEU A 49 -3.35 13.70 -0.82
N ASP A 50 -3.51 14.88 -1.42
CA ASP A 50 -4.66 15.76 -1.21
C ASP A 50 -5.35 16.06 -2.55
N ARG A 51 -6.54 15.48 -2.76
CA ARG A 51 -7.30 15.65 -4.02
C ARG A 51 -7.84 17.06 -4.23
N ALA A 52 -7.88 17.89 -3.19
CA ALA A 52 -8.28 19.28 -3.33
C ALA A 52 -7.14 20.16 -3.88
N ALA A 53 -5.89 19.70 -3.78
CA ALA A 53 -4.74 20.40 -4.33
C ALA A 53 -4.55 20.02 -5.81
N PRO A 54 -4.35 20.99 -6.73
CA PRO A 54 -4.16 20.71 -8.16
C PRO A 54 -2.99 19.77 -8.47
N ASN A 55 -1.98 19.74 -7.61
CA ASN A 55 -0.79 18.89 -7.75
C ASN A 55 -0.74 17.75 -6.72
N LEU A 56 -1.86 17.47 -6.06
CA LEU A 56 -2.04 16.41 -5.04
C LEU A 56 -1.20 16.57 -3.77
N GLN A 57 -0.48 17.67 -3.59
CA GLN A 57 0.35 17.87 -2.40
C GLN A 57 -0.50 18.33 -1.21
N PRO A 58 -0.37 17.69 -0.03
CA PRO A 58 -1.08 18.15 1.17
C PRO A 58 -0.55 19.51 1.62
N GLY A 59 -1.46 20.45 1.87
CA GLY A 59 -1.15 21.78 2.38
C GLY A 59 -1.31 21.91 3.90
N ILE A 60 -0.98 23.09 4.44
CA ILE A 60 -1.14 23.43 5.87
C ILE A 60 -2.63 23.48 6.27
N LYS A 61 -3.52 23.73 5.31
CA LYS A 61 -4.97 23.78 5.55
C LYS A 61 -5.60 22.41 5.27
N PRO A 62 -6.38 21.85 6.21
CA PRO A 62 -7.10 20.60 6.00
C PRO A 62 -8.10 20.69 4.84
N SER A 63 -8.02 19.78 3.87
CA SER A 63 -8.98 19.71 2.74
C SER A 63 -10.10 18.67 2.92
N LYS A 64 -9.94 17.77 3.91
CA LYS A 64 -10.77 16.58 4.13
C LYS A 64 -10.90 15.64 2.90
N SER A 65 -10.05 15.82 1.89
CA SER A 65 -10.09 15.09 0.62
C SER A 65 -8.81 14.30 0.39
N TYR A 66 -8.31 13.68 1.46
CA TYR A 66 -7.02 13.01 1.46
C TYR A 66 -7.11 11.58 0.90
N VAL A 67 -6.00 11.11 0.35
CA VAL A 67 -5.79 9.73 -0.10
C VAL A 67 -4.50 9.23 0.51
N LEU A 68 -4.56 8.09 1.19
CA LEU A 68 -3.37 7.35 1.61
C LEU A 68 -2.97 6.44 0.45
N ALA A 69 -1.81 6.71 -0.13
CA ALA A 69 -1.21 5.89 -1.16
C ALA A 69 -0.23 4.89 -0.54
N VAL A 70 -0.32 3.63 -0.95
CA VAL A 70 0.76 2.63 -0.78
C VAL A 70 1.29 2.32 -2.18
N ILE A 71 2.58 2.62 -2.39
CA ILE A 71 3.26 2.43 -3.68
C ILE A 71 4.29 1.34 -3.47
N THR A 72 4.17 0.25 -4.22
CA THR A 72 5.04 -0.92 -4.05
C THR A 72 5.21 -1.71 -5.34
N GLU A 73 6.35 -2.37 -5.44
CA GLU A 73 6.70 -3.27 -6.53
C GLU A 73 7.16 -4.60 -5.93
N TYR A 74 6.65 -5.71 -6.45
CA TYR A 74 6.88 -7.05 -5.91
C TYR A 74 7.08 -8.08 -7.01
N ASP A 75 7.73 -9.20 -6.69
CA ASP A 75 7.86 -10.33 -7.60
C ASP A 75 6.62 -11.21 -7.61
N GLY A 76 6.23 -11.66 -8.80
CA GLY A 76 5.19 -12.69 -8.96
C GLY A 76 3.78 -12.12 -9.11
N SER A 77 2.80 -12.96 -8.78
CA SER A 77 1.38 -12.65 -8.98
C SER A 77 0.79 -11.86 -7.81
N PHE A 78 -0.22 -11.04 -8.10
CA PHE A 78 -0.99 -10.33 -7.08
C PHE A 78 -1.57 -11.27 -6.02
N ASP A 79 -2.03 -12.45 -6.43
CA ASP A 79 -2.64 -13.44 -5.54
C ASP A 79 -1.65 -13.98 -4.51
N SER A 80 -0.45 -14.37 -4.97
CA SER A 80 0.63 -14.83 -4.09
C SER A 80 1.07 -13.71 -3.15
N TYR A 81 1.24 -12.51 -3.69
CA TYR A 81 1.64 -11.33 -2.93
C TYR A 81 0.66 -11.03 -1.79
N ILE A 82 -0.64 -10.93 -2.07
CA ILE A 82 -1.66 -10.60 -1.05
C ILE A 82 -1.76 -11.69 0.03
N GLN A 83 -1.60 -12.97 -0.32
CA GLN A 83 -1.64 -14.05 0.67
C GLN A 83 -0.50 -13.93 1.70
N ASP A 84 0.73 -13.73 1.22
CA ASP A 84 1.90 -13.54 2.09
C ASP A 84 1.77 -12.23 2.90
N PHE A 85 1.23 -11.18 2.27
CA PHE A 85 1.01 -9.90 2.92
C PHE A 85 -0.01 -9.96 4.04
N VAL A 86 -1.14 -10.63 3.87
CA VAL A 86 -2.15 -10.73 4.94
C VAL A 86 -1.58 -11.46 6.15
N LYS A 87 -0.76 -12.49 5.93
CA LYS A 87 -0.16 -13.28 7.01
C LYS A 87 0.85 -12.49 7.84
N GLU A 88 1.71 -11.71 7.19
CA GLU A 88 2.84 -11.04 7.85
C GLU A 88 2.57 -9.56 8.16
N VAL A 89 1.70 -8.90 7.38
CA VAL A 89 1.43 -7.44 7.41
C VAL A 89 -0.02 -7.14 7.83
N GLY A 90 -0.87 -8.15 8.04
CA GLY A 90 -2.29 -7.99 8.37
C GLY A 90 -2.59 -6.98 9.48
N PRO A 91 -1.93 -7.06 10.66
CA PRO A 91 -2.14 -6.10 11.76
C PRO A 91 -1.80 -4.65 11.40
N ILE A 92 -0.86 -4.44 10.47
CA ILE A 92 -0.49 -3.08 10.01
C ILE A 92 -1.61 -2.52 9.13
N PHE A 93 -2.21 -3.34 8.25
CA PHE A 93 -3.40 -2.93 7.49
C PHE A 93 -4.58 -2.68 8.43
N ASP A 94 -4.84 -3.55 9.40
CA ASP A 94 -5.89 -3.32 10.39
C ASP A 94 -5.70 -1.97 11.09
N ALA A 95 -4.45 -1.58 11.39
CA ALA A 95 -4.17 -0.29 12.01
C ALA A 95 -4.48 0.90 11.08
N LEU A 96 -4.13 0.80 9.79
CA LEU A 96 -4.30 1.85 8.78
C LEU A 96 -5.74 1.96 8.27
N LEU A 97 -6.43 0.84 8.03
CA LEU A 97 -7.78 0.80 7.47
C LEU A 97 -8.83 1.48 8.37
N ARG A 98 -8.54 1.67 9.66
CA ARG A 98 -9.39 2.46 10.57
C ARG A 98 -9.52 3.93 10.15
N PHE A 99 -8.58 4.44 9.38
CA PHE A 99 -8.58 5.81 8.86
C PHE A 99 -9.15 5.91 7.44
N ILE A 100 -9.45 4.78 6.80
CA ILE A 100 -9.84 4.70 5.39
C ILE A 100 -11.36 4.64 5.28
N ASP A 101 -11.91 5.45 4.38
CA ASP A 101 -13.34 5.51 4.13
C ASP A 101 -13.85 4.17 3.58
N GLY A 102 -14.95 3.67 4.14
CA GLY A 102 -15.57 2.41 3.74
C GLY A 102 -14.78 1.11 4.04
N ALA A 103 -13.64 1.18 4.74
CA ALA A 103 -12.78 0.01 4.96
C ALA A 103 -13.02 -0.73 6.30
N SER A 104 -13.91 -0.25 7.17
CA SER A 104 -14.12 -0.82 8.51
C SER A 104 -14.55 -2.29 8.48
N GLY A 105 -15.34 -2.71 7.49
CA GLY A 105 -15.79 -4.09 7.30
C GLY A 105 -14.70 -5.06 6.83
N LEU A 106 -13.47 -4.59 6.61
CA LEU A 106 -12.33 -5.42 6.23
C LEU A 106 -11.49 -5.84 7.44
N ILE A 107 -11.74 -5.28 8.62
CA ILE A 107 -10.93 -5.48 9.82
C ILE A 107 -11.55 -6.59 10.70
N PRO A 108 -10.80 -7.62 11.12
CA PRO A 108 -9.41 -7.88 10.78
C PRO A 108 -9.26 -8.50 9.38
N VAL A 109 -8.27 -8.04 8.61
CA VAL A 109 -8.04 -8.48 7.22
C VAL A 109 -7.81 -9.98 7.12
N ALA A 110 -7.20 -10.59 8.14
CA ALA A 110 -6.97 -12.04 8.23
C ALA A 110 -8.27 -12.87 8.21
N SER A 111 -9.39 -12.30 8.66
CA SER A 111 -10.70 -12.97 8.60
C SER A 111 -11.52 -12.60 7.34
N HIS A 112 -11.04 -11.63 6.55
CA HIS A 112 -11.78 -11.01 5.44
C HIS A 112 -10.95 -11.00 4.14
N VAL A 113 -10.05 -11.99 3.97
CA VAL A 113 -9.03 -12.01 2.90
C VAL A 113 -9.59 -11.77 1.50
N ALA A 114 -10.72 -12.41 1.16
CA ALA A 114 -11.34 -12.24 -0.15
C ALA A 114 -11.87 -10.82 -0.38
N ALA A 115 -12.53 -10.24 0.64
CA ALA A 115 -13.03 -8.87 0.58
C ALA A 115 -11.89 -7.86 0.55
N PHE A 116 -10.83 -8.09 1.33
CA PHE A 116 -9.64 -7.26 1.35
C PHE A 116 -8.90 -7.29 0.00
N LYS A 117 -8.74 -8.47 -0.60
CA LYS A 117 -8.18 -8.62 -1.95
C LYS A 117 -8.99 -7.84 -2.99
N ALA A 118 -10.33 -7.96 -2.95
CA ALA A 118 -11.21 -7.22 -3.84
C ALA A 118 -11.10 -5.70 -3.63
N PHE A 119 -10.99 -5.26 -2.38
CA PHE A 119 -10.77 -3.86 -2.03
C PHE A 119 -9.45 -3.34 -2.61
N ILE A 120 -8.34 -4.07 -2.47
CA ILE A 120 -7.05 -3.66 -3.05
C ILE A 120 -7.15 -3.59 -4.57
N ALA A 121 -7.70 -4.62 -5.23
CA ALA A 121 -7.84 -4.63 -6.68
C ALA A 121 -8.69 -3.45 -7.20
N ALA A 122 -9.76 -3.09 -6.49
CA ALA A 122 -10.58 -1.94 -6.85
C ALA A 122 -9.84 -0.60 -6.71
N ASN A 123 -8.89 -0.51 -5.77
CA ASN A 123 -8.15 0.70 -5.44
C ASN A 123 -6.70 0.71 -5.99
N ASP A 124 -6.31 -0.25 -6.83
CA ASP A 124 -4.98 -0.32 -7.43
C ASP A 124 -4.91 0.47 -8.74
N ALA A 125 -4.41 1.70 -8.65
CA ALA A 125 -4.27 2.61 -9.79
C ALA A 125 -3.34 2.07 -10.89
N SER A 126 -2.40 1.16 -10.58
CA SER A 126 -1.49 0.58 -11.58
C SER A 126 -2.18 -0.39 -12.53
N GLN A 127 -3.34 -0.94 -12.14
CA GLN A 127 -4.13 -1.85 -12.98
C GLN A 127 -5.28 -1.13 -13.70
N HIS A 128 -5.47 0.16 -13.46
CA HIS A 128 -6.51 0.97 -14.08
C HIS A 128 -5.99 1.72 -15.30
N ALA A 129 -6.74 1.69 -16.40
CA ALA A 129 -6.40 2.45 -17.60
C ALA A 129 -6.40 3.96 -17.30
N PRO A 130 -5.42 4.74 -17.80
CA PRO A 130 -4.43 4.36 -18.81
C PRO A 130 -3.08 3.84 -18.24
N ASN A 131 -3.01 3.45 -16.97
CA ASN A 131 -1.74 3.11 -16.31
C ASN A 131 -1.25 1.67 -16.56
N ASN A 132 -1.94 0.84 -17.35
CA ASN A 132 -1.59 -0.58 -17.49
C ASN A 132 -0.21 -0.84 -18.14
N ASP A 133 0.35 0.13 -18.87
CA ASP A 133 1.63 0.02 -19.59
C ASP A 133 2.72 0.93 -18.98
N MET A 134 2.92 0.87 -17.67
CA MET A 134 3.94 1.68 -17.00
C MET A 134 5.37 1.27 -17.40
N TYR A 135 6.27 2.25 -17.47
CA TYR A 135 7.70 2.00 -17.65
C TYR A 135 8.27 1.19 -16.49
N GLN A 136 9.11 0.21 -16.82
CA GLN A 136 9.86 -0.62 -15.87
C GLN A 136 11.35 -0.54 -16.19
N ALA A 137 12.16 -0.10 -15.24
CA ALA A 137 13.60 0.10 -15.44
C ALA A 137 14.40 -1.21 -15.54
N TYR A 138 13.94 -2.27 -14.86
CA TYR A 138 14.60 -3.57 -14.83
C TYR A 138 13.58 -4.69 -14.56
N THR A 139 13.89 -5.92 -14.96
CA THR A 139 13.00 -7.09 -14.81
C THR A 139 13.50 -8.14 -13.81
N ALA A 140 14.70 -7.92 -13.23
CA ALA A 140 15.28 -8.78 -12.21
C ALA A 140 14.38 -8.89 -10.97
N THR A 141 14.40 -10.06 -10.34
CA THR A 141 13.73 -10.33 -9.05
C THR A 141 14.55 -9.82 -7.87
N VAL A 142 13.92 -9.63 -6.71
CA VAL A 142 14.58 -9.24 -5.47
C VAL A 142 15.73 -10.19 -5.15
N GLN A 143 15.50 -11.49 -5.29
CA GLN A 143 16.53 -12.51 -5.02
C GLN A 143 17.71 -12.43 -5.99
N GLN A 144 17.46 -12.14 -7.28
CA GLN A 144 18.55 -11.90 -8.25
C GLN A 144 19.34 -10.64 -7.92
N ILE A 145 18.67 -9.57 -7.50
CA ILE A 145 19.33 -8.32 -7.07
C ILE A 145 20.19 -8.60 -5.83
N LEU A 146 19.62 -9.20 -4.78
CA LEU A 146 20.35 -9.51 -3.54
C LEU A 146 21.56 -10.41 -3.77
N ALA A 147 21.44 -11.42 -4.64
CA ALA A 147 22.55 -12.29 -5.00
C ALA A 147 23.68 -11.58 -5.79
N SER A 148 23.42 -10.39 -6.34
CA SER A 148 24.38 -9.59 -7.10
C SER A 148 25.04 -8.47 -6.29
N LEU A 149 24.52 -8.16 -5.09
CA LEU A 149 25.10 -7.16 -4.22
C LEU A 149 26.35 -7.72 -3.49
N PRO A 150 27.39 -6.89 -3.29
CA PRO A 150 28.64 -7.29 -2.65
C PRO A 150 28.50 -7.59 -1.14
#